data_AF-A0A7C6WGA0-F1
#
_entry.id   AF-A0A7C6WGA0-F1
#
_cell.length_a   1.000
_cell.length_b   1.000
_cell.length_c   1.000
_cell.angle_alpha   90.00
_cell.angle_beta   90.00
_cell.angle_gamma   90.00
#
_symmetry.space_group_name_H-M   'P 1'
#
loop_
_entity.id
_entity.type
_entity.pdbx_description
1 polymer ?
#
loop_
_entity_poly.entity_id
_entity_poly.type
_entity_poly.pdbx_seq_one_letter_code
_entity_poly.pdbx_strand_id
1 'polypeptide(L)'
;MKKHVQVIVGLLAFVTLLLFTAAFILNLLKINASTVTYIGYGFALAVVLITAKYYVDKLSMAWKVIFYVIAILAIVDYFLNIF
;
A
#
# COMPACT_ATOMS: atom_id res chain seq x y z
N MET A 1 -18.04 -1.53 -0.51
CA MET A 1 -16.92 -2.38 -0.96
C MET A 1 -17.46 -3.79 -0.89
N LYS A 2 -17.24 -4.64 -1.88
CA LYS A 2 -17.75 -6.02 -1.81
C LYS A 2 -17.04 -6.76 -0.66
N LYS A 3 -17.75 -7.66 0.03
CA LYS A 3 -17.24 -8.38 1.22
C LYS A 3 -15.90 -9.08 0.97
N HIS A 4 -15.73 -9.72 -0.19
CA HIS A 4 -14.46 -10.37 -0.56
C HIS A 4 -13.30 -9.39 -0.71
N VAL A 5 -13.53 -8.20 -1.29
CA VAL A 5 -12.48 -7.17 -1.42
C VAL A 5 -12.07 -6.67 -0.04
N GLN A 6 -13.02 -6.46 0.86
CA GLN A 6 -12.74 -6.05 2.23
C GLN A 6 -11.86 -7.07 2.97
N VAL A 7 -12.14 -8.36 2.81
CA VAL A 7 -11.34 -9.44 3.42
C VAL A 7 -9.92 -9.44 2.85
N ILE A 8 -9.76 -9.31 1.53
CA ILE A 8 -8.44 -9.26 0.88
C ILE A 8 -7.64 -8.05 1.36
N VAL A 9 -8.25 -6.86 1.40
CA VAL A 9 -7.61 -5.63 1.88
C VAL A 9 -7.23 -5.75 3.36
N GLY A 10 -8.11 -6.31 4.19
CA GLY A 10 -7.81 -6.57 5.60
C GLY A 10 -6.66 -7.56 5.79
N LEU A 11 -6.62 -8.63 5.00
CA LEU A 11 -5.53 -9.59 5.01
C LEU A 11 -4.21 -8.95 4.60
N LEU A 12 -4.19 -8.17 3.51
CA LEU A 12 -3.00 -7.44 3.06
C LEU A 12 -2.51 -6.46 4.12
N ALA A 13 -3.42 -5.73 4.78
CA ALA A 13 -3.08 -4.82 5.88
C ALA A 13 -2.47 -5.56 7.08
N PHE A 14 -3.03 -6.72 7.43
CA PHE A 14 -2.47 -7.56 8.50
C PHE A 14 -1.08 -8.09 8.16
N VAL A 15 -0.89 -8.61 6.93
CA VAL A 15 0.43 -9.07 6.47
C VAL A 15 1.44 -7.93 6.44
N THR A 16 1.02 -6.74 6.01
CA THR A 16 1.85 -5.52 6.05
C THR A 16 2.36 -5.24 7.47
N LEU A 17 1.48 -5.31 8.47
CA LEU A 17 1.84 -5.12 9.87
C LEU A 17 2.84 -6.18 10.36
N LEU A 18 2.66 -7.44 9.97
CA LEU A 18 3.61 -8.51 10.28
C LEU A 18 4.98 -8.25 9.65
N LEU A 19 5.03 -7.80 8.39
CA LEU A 19 6.29 -7.47 7.71
C LEU A 19 7.02 -6.33 8.41
N PHE A 20 6.33 -5.26 8.81
CA PHE A 20 6.96 -4.17 9.56
C PHE A 20 7.42 -4.60 10.94
N THR A 21 6.67 -5.48 11.60
CA THR A 21 7.08 -6.06 12.89
C THR A 21 8.33 -6.92 12.74
N ALA A 22 8.39 -7.75 11.71
CA ALA A 22 9.57 -8.56 11.39
C ALA A 22 10.77 -7.67 11.06
N ALA A 23 10.58 -6.64 10.24
CA ALA A 23 11.62 -5.67 9.90
C ALA A 23 12.15 -4.94 11.16
N PHE A 24 11.27 -4.56 12.09
CA PHE A 24 11.66 -3.97 13.37
C PHE A 24 12.55 -4.91 14.19
N ILE A 25 12.17 -6.19 14.32
CA ILE A 25 12.98 -7.19 15.03
C ILE A 25 14.33 -7.40 14.34
N LEU A 26 14.37 -7.49 13.01
CA LEU A 26 15.62 -7.63 12.24
C LEU A 26 16.55 -6.43 12.47
N ASN A 27 16.01 -5.21 12.46
CA ASN A 27 16.78 -4.00 12.74
C ASN A 27 17.35 -3.99 14.17
N LEU A 28 16.59 -4.47 15.17
CA LEU A 28 17.11 -4.63 16.54
C LEU A 28 18.31 -5.58 16.59
N LEU A 29 18.31 -6.62 15.75
CA LEU A 29 19.41 -7.57 15.59
C LEU A 29 20.53 -7.08 14.66
N LYS A 30 20.46 -5.84 14.17
CA LYS A 30 21.37 -5.25 13.16
C LYS A 30 21.44 -6.06 11.85
N ILE A 31 20.36 -6.78 11.52
CA ILE A 31 20.21 -7.50 10.26
C ILE A 31 19.55 -6.58 9.24
N ASN A 32 20.02 -6.63 7.99
CA ASN A 32 19.44 -5.86 6.90
C ASN A 32 17.96 -6.24 6.69
N ALA A 33 17.06 -5.29 6.98
CA ALA A 33 15.62 -5.45 6.84
C ALA A 33 15.04 -4.80 5.56
N SER A 34 15.88 -4.22 4.68
CA SER A 34 15.45 -3.40 3.54
C SER A 34 14.45 -4.11 2.63
N THR A 35 14.68 -5.39 2.32
CA THR A 35 13.78 -6.18 1.46
C THR A 35 12.42 -6.41 2.12
N VAL A 36 12.41 -6.70 3.43
CA VAL A 36 11.16 -6.94 4.18
C VAL A 36 10.34 -5.66 4.24
N THR A 37 11.00 -4.54 4.54
CA THR A 37 10.36 -3.21 4.57
C THR A 37 9.85 -2.82 3.19
N TYR A 38 10.60 -3.08 2.11
CA TYR A 38 10.18 -2.80 0.73
C TYR A 38 8.89 -3.53 0.35
N ILE A 39 8.79 -4.83 0.66
CA ILE A 39 7.58 -5.62 0.43
C ILE A 39 6.41 -5.07 1.28
N GLY A 40 6.69 -4.72 2.54
CA GLY A 40 5.70 -4.10 3.44
C GLY A 40 5.10 -2.82 2.86
N TYR A 41 5.93 -1.92 2.34
CA TYR A 41 5.46 -0.70 1.68
C TYR A 41 4.63 -0.99 0.43
N GLY A 42 4.95 -2.03 -0.35
CA GLY A 42 4.15 -2.43 -1.52
C GLY A 42 2.74 -2.88 -1.15
N PHE A 43 2.62 -3.68 -0.09
CA PHE A 43 1.31 -4.09 0.42
C PHE A 43 0.54 -2.93 1.05
N ALA A 44 1.21 -2.04 1.78
CA ALA A 44 0.61 -0.81 2.31
C ALA A 44 0.05 0.06 1.18
N LEU A 45 0.82 0.26 0.11
CA LEU A 45 0.43 1.02 -1.07
C LEU A 45 -0.83 0.41 -1.71
N ALA A 46 -0.85 -0.91 -1.92
CA ALA A 46 -2.01 -1.60 -2.46
C ALA A 46 -3.27 -1.41 -1.60
N VAL A 47 -3.13 -1.54 -0.27
CA VAL A 47 -4.23 -1.32 0.69
C VAL A 47 -4.77 0.11 0.57
N VAL A 48 -3.88 1.11 0.55
CA VAL A 48 -4.25 2.52 0.45
C VAL A 48 -4.96 2.81 -0.86
N LEU A 49 -4.41 2.37 -2.00
CA LEU A 49 -4.99 2.64 -3.32
C LEU A 49 -6.37 1.98 -3.49
N ILE A 50 -6.53 0.73 -3.06
CA ILE A 50 -7.83 0.03 -3.15
C ILE A 50 -8.87 0.73 -2.26
N THR A 51 -8.48 1.12 -1.05
CA THR A 51 -9.36 1.80 -0.10
C THR A 51 -9.73 3.20 -0.61
N ALA A 52 -8.76 3.97 -1.08
CA ALA A 52 -8.96 5.30 -1.64
C ALA A 52 -9.86 5.27 -2.89
N LYS A 53 -9.64 4.31 -3.80
CA LYS A 53 -10.51 4.09 -4.97
C LYS A 53 -11.97 3.92 -4.57
N TYR A 54 -12.23 3.13 -3.53
CA TYR A 54 -13.60 2.90 -3.05
C TYR A 54 -14.28 4.17 -2.54
N TYR A 55 -13.54 5.11 -1.94
CA TYR A 55 -14.06 6.41 -1.55
C TYR A 55 -14.27 7.32 -2.75
N VAL A 56 -13.30 7.38 -3.66
CA VAL A 56 -13.32 8.25 -4.83
C VAL A 56 -14.38 7.85 -5.85
N ASP A 57 -14.75 6.57 -5.93
CA ASP A 57 -15.82 6.10 -6.81
C ASP A 57 -17.18 6.77 -6.52
N LYS A 58 -17.37 7.31 -5.31
CA LYS A 58 -18.56 8.04 -4.88
C LYS A 58 -18.50 9.55 -5.15
N LEU A 59 -17.35 10.07 -5.60
CA LEU A 59 -17.14 11.48 -5.90
C LEU A 59 -17.39 11.78 -7.38
N SER A 60 -17.26 13.06 -7.74
CA SER A 60 -17.39 13.53 -9.12
C SER A 60 -16.29 12.98 -10.04
N MET A 61 -16.51 13.06 -11.36
CA MET A 61 -15.55 12.58 -12.36
C MET A 61 -14.18 13.28 -12.24
N ALA A 62 -14.15 14.56 -11.89
CA ALA A 62 -12.90 15.30 -11.68
C ALA A 62 -12.02 14.65 -10.60
N TRP A 63 -12.61 14.27 -9.46
CA TRP A 63 -11.89 13.59 -8.38
C TRP A 63 -11.38 12.21 -8.78
N LYS A 64 -12.12 11.48 -9.61
CA LYS A 64 -11.68 10.19 -10.16
C LYS A 64 -10.42 10.34 -11.01
N VAL A 65 -10.38 11.36 -11.88
CA VAL A 65 -9.20 11.64 -12.72
C VAL A 65 -8.00 12.01 -11.85
N ILE A 66 -8.18 12.90 -10.87
CA ILE A 66 -7.11 13.29 -9.93
C ILE A 66 -6.56 12.07 -9.20
N PHE A 67 -7.43 11.20 -8.70
CA PHE A 67 -7.02 9.96 -8.05
C PHE A 67 -6.20 9.05 -8.96
N TYR A 68 -6.60 8.86 -10.23
CA TYR A 68 -5.83 8.04 -11.17
C TYR A 68 -4.43 8.61 -11.42
N VAL A 69 -4.28 9.92 -11.53
CA VAL A 69 -2.97 10.57 -11.67
C VAL A 69 -2.10 10.29 -10.44
N ILE A 70 -2.64 10.50 -9.23
CA ILE A 70 -1.92 10.24 -7.97
C ILE A 70 -1.54 8.76 -7.85
N ALA A 71 -2.45 7.85 -8.21
CA ALA A 71 -2.21 6.41 -8.14
C ALA A 71 -1.07 5.97 -9.06
N ILE A 72 -1.02 6.49 -10.28
CA ILE A 72 0.08 6.21 -11.22
C ILE A 72 1.40 6.72 -10.66
N LEU A 73 1.44 7.96 -10.17
CA LEU A 73 2.65 8.54 -9.59
C LEU A 73 3.16 7.72 -8.39
N ALA A 74 2.27 7.32 -7.48
CA ALA A 74 2.64 6.53 -6.32
C ALA A 74 3.17 5.13 -6.67
N ILE A 75 2.62 4.49 -7.70
CA ILE A 75 3.11 3.19 -8.20
C ILE A 75 4.48 3.36 -8.86
N VAL A 76 4.63 4.37 -9.72
CA VAL A 76 5.88 4.68 -10.41
C VAL A 76 6.98 4.96 -9.39
N ASP A 77 6.70 5.78 -8.38
CA ASP A 77 7.62 6.08 -7.30
C ASP A 77 8.07 4.84 -6.53
N TYR A 78 7.12 3.96 -6.16
CA TYR A 78 7.44 2.72 -5.45
C TYR A 78 8.38 1.78 -6.22
N PHE A 79 8.26 1.69 -7.55
CA PHE A 79 9.09 0.80 -8.36
C PHE A 79 10.41 1.45 -8.81
N LEU A 80 10.39 2.74 -9.10
CA LEU A 80 11.50 3.44 -9.73
C LEU A 80 12.27 4.36 -8.77
N ASN A 81 11.77 4.55 -7.54
CA ASN A 81 12.41 5.36 -6.49
C ASN A 81 12.77 6.76 -7.03
N ILE A 82 11.81 7.41 -7.69
CA ILE A 82 12.04 8.64 -8.47
C ILE A 82 12.00 9.89 -7.57
N PHE A 83 11.28 9.83 -6.46
CA PHE A 83 11.12 10.92 -5.49
C PHE A 83 11.75 10.56 -4.14
#